data_AF-A0A5C8AQX0-F1
#
_entry.id   AF-A0A5C8AQX0-F1
#
_cell.length_a   1.000
_cell.length_b   1.000
_cell.length_c   1.000
_cell.angle_alpha   90.00
_cell.angle_beta   90.00
_cell.angle_gamma   90.00
#
_symmetry.space_group_name_H-M   'P 1'
#
loop_
_entity.id
_entity.type
_entity.pdbx_description
1 polymer ?
#
loop_
_entity_poly.entity_id
_entity_poly.type
_entity_poly.pdbx_seq_one_letter_code
_entity_poly.pdbx_strand_id
1 'polypeptide(L)'
;MKIYTLFFVDALGAFISILCLLASYQFHARIGMPRDVLIVFIAIASTLFTYSSICYLLKPQRWQLHLTQIAVLNLSYCGFTIFKLVENSDRMTNFGYFYFCSEIAAIVFIACYELMRASKKQR
;
A
#
# COMPACT_ATOMS: atom_id res chain seq x y z
N MET A 1 -7.26 0.56 -20.19
CA MET A 1 -6.31 -0.33 -19.47
C MET A 1 -6.73 -1.77 -19.67
N LYS A 2 -5.81 -2.65 -20.09
CA LYS A 2 -6.01 -4.11 -20.01
C LYS A 2 -6.10 -4.47 -18.52
N ILE A 3 -6.97 -5.36 -18.10
CA ILE A 3 -7.19 -5.70 -16.68
C ILE A 3 -5.88 -5.93 -15.92
N TYR A 4 -4.94 -6.67 -16.53
CA TYR A 4 -3.65 -6.98 -15.92
C TYR A 4 -2.74 -5.77 -15.69
N THR A 5 -2.96 -4.65 -16.38
CA THR A 5 -2.22 -3.41 -16.09
C THR A 5 -2.55 -2.83 -14.73
N LEU A 6 -3.67 -3.22 -14.09
CA LEU A 6 -3.98 -2.81 -12.71
C LEU A 6 -3.02 -3.47 -11.72
N PHE A 7 -2.80 -4.79 -11.83
CA PHE A 7 -1.82 -5.50 -11.00
C PHE A 7 -0.41 -4.94 -11.15
N PHE A 8 -0.03 -4.52 -12.36
CA PHE A 8 1.27 -3.87 -12.58
C PHE A 8 1.36 -2.50 -11.92
N VAL A 9 0.30 -1.68 -12.00
CA VAL A 9 0.25 -0.38 -11.34
C VAL A 9 0.30 -0.52 -9.82
N ASP A 10 -0.42 -1.48 -9.25
CA ASP A 10 -0.37 -1.77 -7.81
C ASP A 10 1.02 -2.28 -7.38
N ALA A 11 1.60 -3.23 -8.12
CA ALA A 11 2.96 -3.70 -7.84
C ALA A 11 3.98 -2.53 -7.90
N LEU A 12 3.88 -1.65 -8.90
CA LEU A 12 4.74 -0.49 -8.98
C LEU A 12 4.54 0.47 -7.79
N GLY A 13 3.29 0.70 -7.40
CA GLY A 13 2.94 1.51 -6.22
C GLY A 13 3.49 0.92 -4.92
N ALA A 14 3.34 -0.39 -4.71
CA ALA A 14 3.89 -1.11 -3.57
C ALA A 14 5.43 -1.05 -3.56
N PHE A 15 6.08 -1.19 -4.72
CA PHE A 15 7.53 -1.06 -4.83
C PHE A 15 8.02 0.35 -4.47
N ILE A 16 7.35 1.39 -4.97
CA ILE A 16 7.65 2.78 -4.59
C ILE A 16 7.45 2.97 -3.07
N SER A 17 6.38 2.42 -2.52
CA SER A 17 6.11 2.46 -1.07
C SER A 17 7.24 1.80 -0.27
N ILE A 18 7.75 0.64 -0.70
CA ILE A 18 8.91 -0.02 -0.07
C ILE A 18 10.14 0.91 -0.08
N LEU A 19 10.46 1.54 -1.20
CA LEU A 19 11.61 2.45 -1.31
C LEU A 19 11.45 3.66 -0.38
N CYS A 20 10.25 4.24 -0.34
CA CYS A 20 9.94 5.35 0.53
C CYS A 20 9.98 4.96 2.02
N LEU A 21 9.48 3.79 2.38
CA LEU A 21 9.55 3.26 3.75
C LEU A 21 10.99 2.93 4.17
N LEU A 22 11.83 2.42 3.25
CA LEU A 22 13.26 2.22 3.49
C LEU A 22 13.97 3.56 3.72
N ALA A 23 13.63 4.60 2.95
CA ALA A 23 14.14 5.95 3.20
C ALA A 23 13.69 6.46 4.59
N SER A 24 12.40 6.29 4.92
CA SER A 24 11.85 6.64 6.23
C SER A 24 12.51 5.88 7.37
N TYR A 25 12.91 4.62 7.17
CA TYR A 25 13.65 3.81 8.13
C TYR A 25 15.05 4.39 8.41
N GLN A 26 15.78 4.80 7.36
CA GLN A 26 17.09 5.43 7.54
C GLN A 26 16.96 6.79 8.22
N PHE A 27 16.00 7.60 7.79
CA PHE A 27 15.75 8.94 8.31
C PHE A 27 14.70 8.98 9.46
N HIS A 28 14.52 7.88 10.19
CA HIS A 28 13.46 7.74 11.19
C HIS A 28 13.44 8.87 12.24
N ALA A 29 14.61 9.40 12.63
CA ALA A 29 14.70 10.52 13.56
C ALA A 29 14.04 11.83 13.03
N ARG A 30 13.97 12.01 11.71
CA ARG A 30 13.29 13.15 11.07
C ARG A 30 11.81 12.87 10.80
N ILE A 31 11.40 11.61 10.70
CA ILE A 31 10.02 11.17 10.46
C ILE A 31 9.24 11.03 11.78
N GLY A 32 9.89 10.54 12.83
CA GLY A 32 9.30 10.33 14.15
C GLY A 32 8.66 8.94 14.35
N MET A 33 8.54 8.13 13.29
CA MET A 33 7.98 6.78 13.41
C MET A 33 9.04 5.78 13.91
N PRO A 34 8.70 4.90 14.90
CA PRO A 34 9.62 3.88 15.38
C PRO A 34 10.08 2.92 14.28
N ARG A 35 11.35 2.51 14.36
CA ARG A 35 11.97 1.59 13.39
C ARG A 35 11.25 0.25 13.30
N ASP A 36 10.81 -0.29 14.43
CA ASP A 36 10.13 -1.59 14.47
C ASP A 36 8.80 -1.55 13.69
N VAL A 37 8.08 -0.42 13.77
CA VAL A 37 6.84 -0.20 13.00
C VAL A 37 7.15 -0.10 11.50
N LEU A 38 8.21 0.64 11.13
CA LEU A 38 8.63 0.77 9.73
C LEU A 38 9.03 -0.58 9.12
N ILE A 39 9.71 -1.45 9.88
CA ILE A 39 10.05 -2.82 9.43
C ILE A 39 8.77 -3.62 9.13
N VAL A 40 7.76 -3.53 9.99
CA VAL A 40 6.46 -4.18 9.77
C VAL A 40 5.79 -3.64 8.50
N PHE A 41 5.79 -2.33 8.29
CA PHE A 41 5.23 -1.73 7.06
C PHE A 41 5.97 -2.18 5.81
N ILE A 42 7.30 -2.22 5.84
CA ILE A 42 8.13 -2.73 4.73
C ILE A 42 7.77 -4.20 4.44
N ALA A 43 7.60 -5.04 5.46
CA ALA A 43 7.24 -6.44 5.27
C ALA A 43 5.85 -6.60 4.64
N ILE A 44 4.86 -5.81 5.06
CA ILE A 44 3.52 -5.80 4.47
C ILE A 44 3.59 -5.34 3.01
N ALA A 45 4.23 -4.20 2.74
CA ALA A 45 4.38 -3.67 1.39
C ALA A 45 5.14 -4.63 0.46
N SER A 46 6.16 -5.33 0.97
CA SER A 46 6.89 -6.37 0.23
C SER A 46 6.00 -7.55 -0.13
N THR A 47 5.16 -7.99 0.82
CA THR A 47 4.21 -9.08 0.60
C THR A 47 3.19 -8.71 -0.49
N LEU A 48 2.63 -7.50 -0.43
CA LEU A 48 1.69 -6.99 -1.43
C LEU A 48 2.36 -6.84 -2.80
N PHE A 49 3.57 -6.28 -2.85
CA PHE A 49 4.36 -6.18 -4.08
C PHE A 49 4.56 -7.55 -4.74
N THR A 50 4.99 -8.56 -3.95
CA THR A 50 5.18 -9.92 -4.46
C THR A 50 3.86 -10.50 -4.96
N TYR A 51 2.78 -10.37 -4.19
CA TYR A 51 1.47 -10.91 -4.57
C TYR A 51 0.93 -10.29 -5.87
N SER A 52 0.99 -8.97 -5.99
CA SER A 52 0.55 -8.24 -7.19
C SER A 52 1.42 -8.54 -8.40
N SER A 53 2.75 -8.69 -8.21
CA SER A 53 3.68 -9.13 -9.26
C SER A 53 3.35 -10.53 -9.76
N ILE A 54 3.06 -11.48 -8.85
CA ILE A 54 2.64 -12.84 -9.21
C ILE A 54 1.33 -12.80 -9.99
N CYS A 55 0.33 -12.03 -9.55
CA CYS A 55 -0.94 -11.88 -10.25
C CYS A 55 -0.76 -11.28 -11.66
N TYR A 56 0.15 -10.32 -11.81
CA TYR A 56 0.48 -9.73 -13.11
C TYR A 56 1.08 -10.75 -14.09
N LEU A 57 2.01 -11.58 -13.61
CA LEU A 57 2.70 -12.59 -14.43
C LEU A 57 1.79 -13.78 -14.77
N LEU A 58 1.06 -14.30 -13.78
CA LEU A 58 0.23 -15.50 -13.94
C LEU A 58 -1.12 -15.25 -14.60
N LYS A 59 -1.61 -13.99 -14.60
CA LYS A 59 -2.88 -13.59 -15.23
C LYS A 59 -4.06 -14.51 -14.80
N PRO A 60 -4.37 -14.57 -13.50
CA PRO A 60 -5.33 -15.54 -12.98
C PRO A 60 -6.73 -15.35 -13.59
N GLN A 61 -7.42 -16.45 -13.87
CA GLN A 61 -8.78 -16.42 -14.44
C GLN A 61 -9.77 -15.68 -13.53
N ARG A 62 -9.62 -15.81 -12.20
CA ARG A 62 -10.43 -15.11 -11.19
C ARG A 62 -9.84 -13.74 -10.80
N TRP A 63 -9.42 -12.96 -11.80
CA TRP A 63 -8.74 -11.68 -11.58
C TRP A 63 -9.50 -10.70 -10.66
N GLN A 64 -10.84 -10.70 -10.71
CA GLN A 64 -11.68 -9.83 -9.86
C GLN A 64 -11.47 -10.12 -8.37
N LEU A 65 -11.44 -11.41 -8.00
CA LEU A 65 -11.25 -11.83 -6.61
C LEU A 65 -9.89 -11.39 -6.09
N HIS A 66 -8.82 -11.63 -6.87
CA HIS A 66 -7.47 -11.22 -6.50
C HIS A 66 -7.33 -9.70 -6.37
N LEU A 67 -7.94 -8.94 -7.29
CA LEU A 67 -7.92 -7.48 -7.25
C LEU A 67 -8.69 -6.94 -6.04
N THR A 68 -9.84 -7.52 -5.70
CA THR A 68 -10.57 -7.18 -4.47
C THR A 68 -9.76 -7.49 -3.22
N GLN A 69 -9.06 -8.62 -3.16
CA GLN A 69 -8.20 -8.97 -2.02
C GLN A 69 -7.06 -7.97 -1.84
N ILE A 70 -6.37 -7.59 -2.92
CA ILE A 70 -5.29 -6.58 -2.90
C ILE A 70 -5.83 -5.27 -2.35
N ALA A 71 -6.95 -4.77 -2.90
CA ALA A 71 -7.53 -3.51 -2.46
C ALA A 71 -7.96 -3.54 -0.98
N VAL A 72 -8.57 -4.63 -0.50
CA VAL A 72 -8.95 -4.79 0.91
C VAL A 72 -7.73 -4.81 1.82
N LEU A 73 -6.66 -5.51 1.43
CA LEU A 73 -5.42 -5.54 2.20
C LEU A 73 -4.73 -4.16 2.22
N ASN A 74 -4.71 -3.44 1.10
CA ASN A 74 -4.21 -2.07 1.00
C ASN A 74 -4.99 -1.12 1.93
N LEU A 75 -6.33 -1.19 1.94
CA LEU A 75 -7.15 -0.39 2.84
C LEU A 75 -6.93 -0.76 4.32
N SER A 76 -6.74 -2.05 4.60
CA SER A 76 -6.42 -2.53 5.95
C SER A 76 -5.05 -2.02 6.40
N TYR A 77 -4.04 -2.02 5.51
CA TYR A 77 -2.75 -1.41 5.74
C TYR A 77 -2.88 0.08 6.05
N CYS A 78 -3.66 0.84 5.26
CA CYS A 78 -3.91 2.26 5.55
C CYS A 78 -4.54 2.47 6.92
N GLY A 79 -5.52 1.64 7.30
CA GLY A 79 -6.13 1.68 8.64
C GLY A 79 -5.10 1.42 9.75
N PHE A 80 -4.22 0.44 9.55
CA PHE A 80 -3.14 0.14 10.47
C PHE A 80 -2.10 1.28 10.57
N THR A 81 -1.77 1.92 9.44
CA THR A 81 -0.90 3.09 9.42
C THR A 81 -1.51 4.26 10.18
N ILE A 82 -2.81 4.53 9.99
CA ILE A 82 -3.53 5.57 10.75
C ILE A 82 -3.50 5.26 12.25
N PHE A 83 -3.77 4.02 12.65
CA PHE A 83 -3.66 3.60 14.05
C PHE A 83 -2.27 3.89 14.62
N LYS A 84 -1.20 3.56 13.90
CA LYS A 84 0.17 3.82 14.33
C LYS A 84 0.56 5.29 14.34
N LEU A 85 -0.02 6.11 13.47
CA LEU A 85 0.14 7.57 13.52
C LEU A 85 -0.45 8.15 14.80
N VAL A 86 -1.65 7.71 15.21
CA VAL A 86 -2.30 8.16 16.44
C VAL A 86 -1.56 7.65 17.67
N GLU A 87 -1.15 6.38 17.70
CA GLU A 87 -0.39 5.79 18.80
C GLU A 87 0.96 6.50 19.05
N ASN A 88 1.60 7.00 17.99
CA ASN A 88 2.92 7.63 18.05
C ASN A 88 2.85 9.16 17.90
N SER A 89 1.69 9.77 18.16
CA SER A 89 1.46 11.19 17.90
C SER A 89 2.46 12.11 18.58
N ASP A 90 2.93 11.74 19.77
CA ASP A 90 3.88 12.52 20.58
C ASP A 90 5.30 12.57 19.99
N ARG A 91 5.65 11.59 19.14
CA ARG A 91 6.97 11.46 18.52
C ARG A 91 6.99 11.83 17.05
N MET A 92 5.81 11.83 16.42
CA MET A 92 5.65 12.12 15.00
C MET A 92 6.01 13.57 14.67
N THR A 93 6.78 13.75 13.62
CA THR A 93 7.08 15.09 13.10
C THR A 93 6.05 15.51 12.05
N ASN A 94 5.95 16.81 11.78
CA ASN A 94 5.10 17.33 10.70
C ASN A 94 5.47 16.71 9.33
N PHE A 95 6.76 16.45 9.10
CA PHE A 95 7.22 15.77 7.88
C PHE A 95 6.75 14.32 7.82
N GLY A 96 6.79 13.59 8.95
CA GLY A 96 6.27 12.23 9.03
C GLY A 96 4.78 12.17 8.74
N TYR A 97 3.99 13.08 9.33
CA TYR A 97 2.56 13.16 9.04
C TYR A 97 2.29 13.44 7.57
N PHE A 98 2.98 14.42 6.98
CA PHE A 98 2.82 14.74 5.57
C PHE A 98 3.14 13.53 4.66
N TYR A 99 4.23 12.82 4.97
CA TYR A 99 4.62 11.60 4.26
C TYR A 99 3.54 10.52 4.32
N PHE A 100 3.15 10.08 5.52
CA PHE A 100 2.19 8.98 5.67
C PHE A 100 0.79 9.35 5.21
N CYS A 101 0.33 10.59 5.41
CA CYS A 101 -0.95 11.05 4.88
C CYS A 101 -0.95 11.02 3.34
N SER A 102 0.15 11.40 2.70
CA SER A 102 0.29 11.33 1.24
C SER A 102 0.30 9.88 0.74
N GLU A 103 1.01 8.99 1.43
CA GLU A 103 1.02 7.54 1.16
C GLU A 103 -0.39 6.95 1.27
N ILE A 104 -1.09 7.21 2.38
CA ILE A 104 -2.47 6.77 2.61
C ILE A 104 -3.40 7.27 1.50
N ALA A 105 -3.34 8.55 1.16
CA ALA A 105 -4.19 9.12 0.12
C ALA A 105 -3.98 8.44 -1.24
N ALA A 106 -2.73 8.19 -1.62
CA ALA A 106 -2.39 7.52 -2.87
C ALA A 106 -2.89 6.05 -2.89
N ILE A 107 -2.65 5.30 -1.81
CA ILE A 107 -3.06 3.90 -1.71
C ILE A 107 -4.60 3.78 -1.70
N VAL A 108 -5.29 4.61 -0.90
CA VAL A 108 -6.77 4.61 -0.86
C VAL A 108 -7.35 4.94 -2.23
N PHE A 109 -6.78 5.92 -2.95
CA PHE A 109 -7.24 6.29 -4.29
C PHE A 109 -7.14 5.10 -5.26
N ILE A 110 -6.00 4.41 -5.29
CA ILE A 110 -5.79 3.23 -6.15
C ILE A 110 -6.72 2.08 -5.73
N ALA A 111 -6.77 1.75 -4.43
CA ALA A 111 -7.59 0.66 -3.91
C ALA A 111 -9.09 0.85 -4.19
N CYS A 112 -9.61 2.08 -4.04
CA CYS A 112 -10.98 2.41 -4.41
C CYS A 112 -11.23 2.22 -5.91
N TYR A 113 -10.28 2.64 -6.75
CA TYR A 113 -10.37 2.45 -8.19
C TYR A 113 -10.36 0.96 -8.59
N GLU A 114 -9.56 0.15 -7.91
CA GLU A 114 -9.50 -1.31 -8.08
C GLU A 114 -10.81 -1.99 -7.68
N LEU A 115 -11.40 -1.63 -6.54
CA LEU A 115 -12.71 -2.15 -6.09
C LEU A 115 -13.82 -1.79 -7.08
N MET A 116 -13.82 -0.56 -7.59
CA MET A 116 -14.78 -0.12 -8.60
C MET A 116 -14.64 -0.90 -9.92
N ARG A 117 -13.40 -1.25 -10.30
CA ARG A 117 -13.13 -2.08 -11.49
C ARG A 117 -13.52 -3.53 -11.28
N ALA A 118 -13.28 -4.08 -10.09
CA ALA A 118 -13.61 -5.46 -9.75
C ALA A 118 -15.14 -5.69 -9.64
N SER A 119 -15.90 -4.70 -9.15
CA SER A 119 -17.35 -4.79 -8.98
C SER A 119 -18.16 -4.63 -10.26
N LYS A 120 -17.56 -4.08 -11.34
CA LYS A 120 -18.19 -4.06 -12.66
C LYS A 120 -18.28 -5.49 -13.21
N LYS A 121 -19.49 -6.06 -13.12
CA LYS A 121 -19.89 -7.30 -13.80
C LYS A 121 -19.62 -7.12 -15.30
N GLN A 122 -18.61 -7.81 -15.83
CA GLN A 122 -18.43 -7.93 -17.28
C GLN A 122 -19.66 -8.69 -17.80
N ARG A 123 -20.61 -7.94 -18.37
CA ARG A 123 -21.65 -8.49 -19.25
C ARG A 123 -21.02 -8.91 -20.56
#